data_AF-A0A8S2XC88-F1
#
_entry.id   AF-A0A8S2XC88-F1
#
_cell.length_a   1.000
_cell.length_b   1.000
_cell.length_c   1.000
_cell.angle_alpha   90.00
_cell.angle_beta   90.00
_cell.angle_gamma   90.00
#
_symmetry.space_group_name_H-M   'P 1'
#
loop_
_entity.id
_entity.type
_entity.pdbx_description
1 polymer ?
#
loop_
_entity_poly.entity_id
_entity_poly.type
_entity_poly.pdbx_seq_one_letter_code
_entity_poly.pdbx_strand_id
1 'polypeptide(L)'
;MLKKRDRDLMKMVSVEVMIYVVSTMPFSIYLIYKMITNSFTKSREQQQIESFINYITQSFLMYLNTAMPFYIYILTSSSFRQAFKRVLFKFYALIMRKQLRNLHNSDRTMTIQN
;
A
#
# COMPACT_ATOMS: atom_id res chain seq x y z
N MET A 1 13.32 -1.09 25.81
CA MET A 1 12.17 -1.04 24.87
C MET A 1 12.54 -1.06 23.38
N LEU A 2 13.75 -0.62 22.98
CA LEU A 2 14.18 -0.57 21.56
C LEU A 2 14.22 -1.94 20.85
N LYS A 3 14.81 -2.97 21.47
CA LYS A 3 14.98 -4.33 20.88
C LYS A 3 13.70 -5.03 20.40
N LYS A 4 12.53 -4.76 21.01
CA LYS A 4 11.26 -5.38 20.58
C LYS A 4 10.74 -4.72 19.31
N ARG A 5 10.78 -3.39 19.25
CA ARG A 5 10.38 -2.62 18.06
C ARG A 5 11.25 -2.98 16.85
N ASP A 6 12.56 -3.10 17.04
CA ASP A 6 13.48 -3.43 15.95
C ASP A 6 13.26 -4.85 15.42
N ARG A 7 12.94 -5.81 16.31
CA ARG A 7 12.57 -7.18 15.93
C ARG A 7 11.26 -7.23 15.14
N ASP A 8 10.26 -6.44 15.55
CA ASP A 8 8.99 -6.37 14.85
C ASP A 8 9.16 -5.72 13.46
N LEU A 9 9.97 -4.67 13.36
CA LEU A 9 10.33 -4.05 12.08
C LEU A 9 11.08 -5.03 11.17
N MET A 10 12.05 -5.78 11.68
CA MET A 10 12.76 -6.78 10.89
C MET A 10 11.83 -7.88 10.38
N LYS A 11 10.94 -8.43 11.24
CA LYS A 11 9.95 -9.43 10.83
C LYS A 11 9.07 -8.93 9.68
N MET A 12 8.73 -7.66 9.72
CA MET A 12 7.83 -7.01 8.78
C MET A 12 8.47 -6.82 7.41
N VAL A 13 9.71 -6.30 7.40
CA VAL A 13 10.53 -6.19 6.20
C VAL A 13 10.79 -7.58 5.60
N SER A 14 10.99 -8.62 6.42
CA SER A 14 11.15 -9.99 5.91
C SER A 14 9.90 -10.49 5.19
N VAL A 15 8.70 -10.22 5.70
CA VAL A 15 7.43 -10.60 5.04
C VAL A 15 7.24 -9.80 3.74
N GLU A 16 7.55 -8.50 3.75
CA GLU A 16 7.51 -7.64 2.57
C GLU A 16 8.43 -8.16 1.46
N VAL A 17 9.68 -8.51 1.80
CA VAL A 17 10.65 -9.08 0.86
C VAL A 17 10.17 -10.43 0.30
N MET A 18 9.59 -11.31 1.13
CA MET A 18 9.05 -12.58 0.63
C MET A 18 7.91 -12.37 -0.37
N ILE A 19 6.99 -11.46 -0.08
CA ILE A 19 5.86 -11.15 -0.96
C ILE A 19 6.36 -10.53 -2.27
N TYR A 20 7.36 -9.63 -2.19
CA TYR A 20 7.98 -9.04 -3.37
C TYR A 20 8.63 -10.09 -4.28
N VAL A 21 9.39 -11.03 -3.72
CA VAL A 21 10.02 -12.12 -4.48
C VAL A 21 8.97 -13.01 -5.15
N VAL A 22 7.94 -13.42 -4.41
CA VAL A 22 6.86 -14.27 -4.97
C VAL A 22 6.08 -13.52 -6.06
N SER A 23 5.88 -12.22 -5.91
CA SER A 23 5.12 -11.40 -6.87
C SER A 23 5.92 -11.07 -8.13
N THR A 24 7.26 -11.05 -8.06
CA THR A 24 8.15 -10.76 -9.18
C THR A 24 8.54 -12.03 -9.97
N MET A 25 8.54 -13.20 -9.33
CA MET A 25 8.82 -14.49 -9.97
C MET A 25 8.00 -14.74 -11.25
N PRO A 26 6.66 -14.56 -11.27
CA PRO A 26 5.86 -14.80 -12.48
C PRO A 26 6.24 -13.89 -13.64
N PHE A 27 6.68 -12.66 -13.37
CA PHE A 27 7.15 -11.73 -14.40
C PHE A 27 8.45 -12.22 -15.04
N SER A 28 9.42 -12.67 -14.23
CA SER A 28 10.66 -13.24 -14.73
C SER A 28 10.42 -14.49 -15.59
N ILE A 29 9.50 -15.37 -15.17
CA ILE A 29 9.10 -16.55 -15.93
C ILE A 29 8.47 -16.16 -17.27
N TYR A 30 7.54 -15.20 -17.26
CA TYR A 30 6.92 -14.67 -18.48
C TYR A 30 7.97 -14.12 -19.47
N LEU A 31 8.99 -13.42 -18.97
CA LEU A 31 10.06 -12.85 -19.79
C LEU A 31 10.90 -13.93 -20.47
N ILE A 32 11.25 -14.98 -19.74
CA ILE A 32 11.98 -16.14 -20.28
C ILE A 32 11.13 -16.86 -21.34
N TYR A 33 9.85 -17.10 -21.03
CA TYR A 33 8.91 -17.69 -21.99
C TYR A 33 8.81 -16.85 -23.27
N LYS A 34 8.71 -15.52 -23.15
CA LYS A 34 8.66 -14.61 -24.29
C LYS A 34 9.95 -14.65 -25.13
N MET A 35 11.12 -14.73 -24.50
CA MET A 35 12.41 -14.81 -25.18
C MET A 35 12.56 -16.10 -25.98
N ILE A 36 12.22 -17.25 -25.39
CA ILE A 36 12.32 -18.57 -26.06
C ILE A 36 11.32 -18.66 -27.21
N THR A 37 10.11 -18.12 -27.03
CA THR A 37 9.01 -18.26 -27.98
C THR A 37 8.94 -17.10 -28.99
N ASN A 38 9.99 -16.27 -29.07
CA ASN A 38 10.02 -15.06 -29.91
C ASN A 38 10.03 -15.39 -31.42
N SER A 39 10.61 -16.52 -31.79
CA SER A 39 10.73 -16.98 -33.19
C SER A 39 9.52 -17.76 -33.71
N PHE A 40 8.53 -18.06 -32.86
CA PHE A 40 7.34 -18.80 -33.25
C PHE A 40 6.21 -17.85 -33.65
N THR A 41 5.52 -18.16 -34.74
CA THR A 41 4.31 -17.45 -35.18
C THR A 41 3.15 -17.79 -34.24
N LYS A 42 2.69 -16.81 -33.47
CA LYS A 42 1.63 -16.99 -32.47
C LYS A 42 0.25 -16.68 -33.04
N SER A 43 -0.75 -17.43 -32.61
CA SER A 43 -2.17 -17.14 -32.88
C SER A 43 -2.60 -15.83 -32.21
N ARG A 44 -3.62 -15.16 -32.76
CA ARG A 44 -4.25 -13.96 -32.15
C ARG A 44 -4.71 -14.22 -30.71
N GLU A 45 -5.27 -15.40 -30.44
CA GLU A 45 -5.74 -15.78 -29.09
C GLU A 45 -4.57 -15.90 -28.10
N GLN A 46 -3.47 -16.52 -28.52
CA GLN A 46 -2.26 -16.65 -27.71
C GLN A 46 -1.65 -15.27 -27.40
N GLN A 47 -1.69 -14.35 -28.37
CA GLN A 47 -1.20 -12.98 -28.21
C GLN A 47 -2.03 -12.18 -27.19
N GLN A 48 -3.34 -12.40 -27.15
CA GLN A 48 -4.23 -11.78 -26.17
C GLN A 48 -3.96 -12.31 -24.76
N ILE A 49 -3.81 -13.63 -24.60
CA ILE A 49 -3.48 -14.25 -23.31
C ILE A 49 -2.13 -13.74 -22.80
N GLU A 50 -1.11 -13.69 -23.65
CA GLU A 50 0.21 -13.16 -23.28
C GLU A 50 0.16 -11.70 -22.86
N SER A 51 -0.64 -10.88 -23.55
CA SER A 51 -0.82 -9.47 -23.19
C SER A 51 -1.53 -9.31 -21.85
N PHE A 52 -2.52 -10.16 -21.56
CA PHE A 52 -3.21 -10.18 -20.28
C PHE A 52 -2.29 -10.60 -19.13
N ILE A 53 -1.52 -11.67 -19.33
CA ILE A 53 -0.52 -12.13 -18.35
C ILE A 53 0.50 -11.03 -18.09
N ASN A 54 1.00 -10.37 -19.15
CA ASN A 54 1.93 -9.26 -19.00
C ASN A 54 1.31 -8.08 -18.23
N TYR A 55 0.04 -7.75 -18.49
CA TYR A 55 -0.66 -6.71 -17.73
C TYR A 55 -0.77 -7.07 -16.24
N ILE A 56 -1.13 -8.32 -15.91
CA ILE A 56 -1.21 -8.78 -14.52
C ILE A 56 0.16 -8.70 -13.83
N THR A 57 1.21 -9.16 -14.49
CA THR A 57 2.55 -9.24 -13.87
C THR A 57 3.27 -7.90 -13.83
N GLN A 58 3.19 -7.11 -14.89
CA GLN A 58 3.96 -5.89 -15.04
C GLN A 58 3.23 -4.66 -14.50
N SER A 59 1.91 -4.58 -14.67
CA SER A 59 1.13 -3.44 -14.18
C SER A 59 0.53 -3.76 -12.82
N PHE A 60 -0.35 -4.76 -12.75
CA PHE A 60 -1.12 -5.02 -11.53
C PHE A 60 -0.24 -5.42 -10.34
N LEU A 61 0.58 -6.46 -10.47
CA LEU A 61 1.47 -6.94 -9.40
C LEU A 61 2.55 -5.93 -9.03
N MET A 62 3.04 -5.12 -9.97
CA MET A 62 4.05 -4.10 -9.68
C MET A 62 3.46 -2.94 -8.87
N TYR A 63 2.29 -2.40 -9.26
CA TYR A 63 1.61 -1.37 -8.49
C TYR A 63 1.12 -1.91 -7.14
N LEU A 64 0.69 -3.16 -7.09
CA LEU A 64 0.29 -3.82 -5.86
C LEU A 64 1.48 -4.01 -4.92
N ASN A 65 2.69 -4.28 -5.42
CA ASN A 65 3.92 -4.29 -4.62
C ASN A 65 4.27 -2.93 -4.02
N THR A 66 3.91 -1.81 -4.65
CA THR A 66 4.17 -0.48 -4.08
C THR A 66 3.20 -0.14 -2.94
N ALA A 67 1.97 -0.66 -2.99
CA ALA A 67 0.95 -0.44 -1.98
C ALA A 67 0.92 -1.52 -0.87
N MET A 68 1.36 -2.74 -1.21
CA MET A 68 1.45 -3.92 -0.33
C MET A 68 2.11 -3.64 1.01
N PRO A 69 3.26 -2.94 1.08
CA PRO A 69 3.94 -2.68 2.33
C PRO A 69 2.97 -2.06 3.31
N PHE A 70 2.22 -1.02 2.94
CA PHE A 70 1.23 -0.38 3.82
C PHE A 70 0.17 -1.35 4.36
N TYR A 71 -0.35 -2.24 3.51
CA TYR A 71 -1.36 -3.23 3.91
C TYR A 71 -0.77 -4.35 4.77
N ILE A 72 0.41 -4.86 4.44
CA ILE A 72 1.19 -5.80 5.26
C ILE A 72 1.51 -5.14 6.61
N TYR A 73 1.83 -3.84 6.60
CA TYR A 73 2.17 -3.07 7.78
C TYR A 73 0.97 -3.04 8.75
N ILE A 74 -0.22 -2.79 8.21
CA ILE A 74 -1.47 -2.82 8.97
C ILE A 74 -1.85 -4.25 9.36
N LEU A 75 -1.69 -5.24 8.49
CA LEU A 75 -2.21 -6.60 8.72
C LEU A 75 -1.38 -7.40 9.71
N THR A 76 -0.05 -7.35 9.63
CA THR A 76 0.85 -8.28 10.34
C THR A 76 1.11 -7.92 11.80
N SER A 77 1.01 -6.65 12.20
CA SER A 77 1.31 -6.24 13.58
C SER A 77 0.09 -5.63 14.28
N SER A 78 -0.43 -6.35 15.28
CA SER A 78 -1.46 -5.84 16.19
C SER A 78 -0.99 -4.60 16.97
N SER A 79 0.31 -4.54 17.30
CA SER A 79 0.94 -3.37 17.92
C SER A 79 0.97 -2.16 16.98
N PHE A 80 1.20 -2.38 15.69
CA PHE A 80 1.16 -1.32 14.67
C PHE A 80 -0.26 -0.79 14.45
N ARG A 81 -1.28 -1.67 14.39
CA ARG A 81 -2.70 -1.25 14.31
C ARG A 81 -3.09 -0.34 15.47
N GLN A 82 -2.65 -0.64 16.69
CA GLN A 82 -2.92 0.20 17.87
C GLN A 82 -2.20 1.55 17.82
N ALA A 83 -0.94 1.57 17.34
CA ALA A 83 -0.22 2.83 17.11
C ALA A 83 -0.90 3.69 16.05
N PHE A 84 -1.30 3.10 14.92
CA PHE A 84 -1.98 3.77 13.83
C PHE A 84 -3.35 4.33 14.26
N LYS A 85 -4.17 3.53 14.97
CA LYS A 85 -5.43 4.01 15.56
C LYS A 85 -5.22 5.21 16.49
N ARG A 86 -4.16 5.19 17.33
CA ARG A 86 -3.83 6.33 18.20
C ARG A 86 -3.47 7.59 17.41
N VAL A 87 -2.69 7.46 16.34
CA VAL A 87 -2.34 8.60 15.48
C VAL A 87 -3.58 9.14 14.78
N LEU A 88 -4.39 8.28 14.17
CA LEU A 88 -5.64 8.68 13.54
C LEU A 88 -6.59 9.37 14.51
N PHE A 89 -6.79 8.79 15.70
CA PHE A 89 -7.67 9.38 16.72
C PHE A 89 -7.16 10.75 17.17
N LYS A 90 -5.84 10.92 17.34
CA LYS A 90 -5.25 12.22 17.64
C LYS A 90 -5.46 13.22 16.50
N PHE A 91 -5.26 12.81 15.25
CA PHE A 91 -5.51 13.68 14.10
C PHE A 91 -6.98 14.10 13.99
N TYR A 92 -7.91 13.16 14.12
CA TYR A 92 -9.34 13.43 14.17
C TYR A 92 -9.71 14.38 15.31
N ALA A 93 -9.18 14.15 16.51
CA ALA A 93 -9.42 15.01 17.66
C ALA A 93 -8.86 16.44 17.46
N LEU A 94 -7.71 16.58 16.80
CA LEU A 94 -7.13 17.89 16.46
C LEU A 94 -7.97 18.63 15.43
N ILE A 95 -8.43 17.95 14.38
CA ILE A 95 -9.33 18.51 13.37
C ILE A 95 -10.63 18.96 14.02
N MET A 96 -11.23 18.12 14.87
CA MET A 96 -12.47 18.43 15.57
C MET A 96 -12.32 19.64 16.51
N ARG A 97 -11.21 19.72 17.25
CA ARG A 97 -10.88 20.88 18.12
C ARG A 97 -10.62 22.16 17.33
N LYS A 98 -10.14 22.06 16.10
CA LYS A 98 -9.94 23.21 15.22
C LYS A 98 -11.29 23.73 14.71
N GLN A 99 -12.18 22.83 14.31
CA GLN A 99 -13.55 23.19 13.88
C GLN A 99 -14.35 23.84 15.02
N LEU A 100 -14.31 23.28 16.24
CA LEU A 100 -14.98 23.86 17.41
C LEU A 100 -14.47 25.26 17.77
N ARG A 101 -13.16 25.51 17.65
CA ARG A 101 -12.59 26.86 17.87
C ARG A 101 -13.03 27.86 16.81
N ASN A 102 -13.12 27.44 15.56
CA ASN A 102 -13.57 28.30 14.47
C ASN A 102 -15.05 28.68 14.61
N LEU A 103 -15.90 27.74 15.01
CA LEU A 103 -17.31 27.99 15.34
C LEU A 103 -17.45 29.00 16.48
N HIS A 104 -16.73 28.79 17.58
CA HIS A 104 -16.77 29.70 18.72
C HIS A 104 -16.26 31.12 18.39
N ASN A 105 -15.27 31.26 17.51
CA ASN A 105 -14.80 32.56 17.06
C ASN A 105 -15.80 33.26 16.13
N SER A 106 -16.57 32.50 15.33
CA SER A 106 -17.62 33.04 14.46
C SER A 106 -18.78 33.65 15.27
N ASP A 107 -19.19 33.00 16.36
CA ASP A 107 -20.24 33.53 17.25
C ASP A 107 -19.80 34.82 17.96
N ARG A 108 -18.52 34.93 18.32
CA ARG A 108 -17.95 36.15 18.91
C ARG A 108 -17.90 37.32 17.92
N THR A 109 -17.64 37.07 16.64
CA THR A 109 -17.63 38.14 15.64
C THR A 109 -19.04 38.66 15.33
N MET A 110 -20.07 37.82 15.41
CA MET A 110 -21.47 38.25 15.22
C MET A 110 -22.02 39.05 16.40
N THR A 111 -21.50 38.82 17.62
CA THR A 111 -21.91 39.56 18.83
C THR A 111 -21.25 40.94 18.96
N ILE A 112 -20.17 41.22 18.22
CA ILE A 112 -19.49 42.53 18.23
C ILE A 112 -20.06 43.48 17.16
N GLN A 113 -20.85 42.97 16.21
CA GLN A 113 -21.46 43.74 15.13
C GLN A 113 -22.92 44.20 15.39
N ASN A 114 -23.53 43.79 16.51
CA ASN A 114 -24.83 44.27 17.00
C ASN A 114 -24.62 45.18 18.22
#